data_AF-A0A261A2J4-F1
#
_entry.id   AF-A0A261A2J4-F1
#
_cell.length_a   1.000
_cell.length_b   1.000
_cell.length_c   1.000
_cell.angle_alpha   90.00
_cell.angle_beta   90.00
_cell.angle_gamma   90.00
#
_symmetry.space_group_name_H-M   'P 1'
#
loop_
_entity.id
_entity.type
_entity.pdbx_description
1 polymer ?
#
loop_
_entity_poly.entity_id
_entity_poly.type
_entity_poly.pdbx_seq_one_letter_code
_entity_poly.pdbx_strand_id
1 'polypeptide(L)'
;MTSDMLAMFDDIPIFKNSNFNKFYNGIEVLIAGVLFLQFLLLPFYIIIFQKNKKRDEKTPLYPLLQYTFYSLLVFYIPFATICIILGSIQAYILCIDPTGITILTIPYLWKIIVFTLQLSLLFIHEQIKVFHLLLFFVAAQRFSIYFFPETERYSNIANKHFKRIMYFINGLVVLQDVFQLIKYPGVSKFSF
;
A
#
# COMPACT_ATOMS: atom_id res chain seq x y z
N MET A 1 25.51 -11.56 22.97
CA MET A 1 25.02 -10.16 23.08
C MET A 1 23.76 -9.91 22.22
N THR A 2 23.43 -10.76 21.25
CA THR A 2 22.21 -10.64 20.41
C THR A 2 21.05 -11.58 20.82
N SER A 3 21.29 -12.66 21.56
CA SER A 3 20.23 -13.55 22.06
C SER A 3 19.43 -12.93 23.22
N ASP A 4 20.13 -12.20 24.10
CA ASP A 4 19.54 -11.71 25.36
C ASP A 4 18.63 -10.50 25.15
N MET A 5 18.86 -9.70 24.10
CA MET A 5 17.94 -8.62 23.73
C MET A 5 16.64 -9.14 23.13
N LEU A 6 16.66 -10.28 22.42
CA LEU A 6 15.44 -10.86 21.83
C LEU A 6 14.56 -11.49 22.92
N ALA A 7 15.18 -12.16 23.90
CA ALA A 7 14.50 -12.70 25.07
C ALA A 7 13.87 -11.60 25.96
N MET A 8 14.46 -10.40 26.01
CA MET A 8 13.96 -9.28 26.82
C MET A 8 12.63 -8.70 26.30
N PHE A 9 12.33 -8.83 25.00
CA PHE A 9 11.04 -8.40 24.45
C PHE A 9 9.94 -9.46 24.61
N ASP A 10 10.30 -10.74 24.68
CA ASP A 10 9.36 -11.86 24.89
C ASP A 10 8.82 -11.91 26.33
N ASP A 11 9.55 -11.38 27.31
CA ASP A 11 9.13 -11.32 28.72
C ASP A 11 8.27 -10.09 29.07
N ILE A 12 7.94 -9.23 28.11
CA ILE A 12 7.04 -8.10 28.34
C ILE A 12 5.61 -8.66 28.55
N PRO A 13 5.00 -8.51 29.74
CA PRO A 13 3.72 -9.14 30.10
C PRO A 13 2.53 -8.65 29.23
N ILE A 14 2.71 -7.56 28.50
CA ILE A 14 1.73 -7.00 27.55
C ILE A 14 1.51 -7.96 26.37
N PHE A 15 2.56 -8.61 25.86
CA PHE A 15 2.46 -9.59 24.76
C PHE A 15 1.98 -10.97 25.22
N LYS A 16 2.06 -11.27 26.52
CA LYS A 16 1.59 -12.53 27.13
C LYS A 16 0.11 -12.48 27.53
N ASN A 17 -0.53 -11.31 27.44
CA ASN A 17 -1.93 -11.14 27.82
C ASN A 17 -2.86 -11.74 26.76
N SER A 18 -3.64 -12.76 27.14
CA SER A 18 -4.56 -13.48 26.24
C SER A 18 -5.61 -12.57 25.60
N ASN A 19 -5.96 -11.46 26.23
CA ASN A 19 -6.86 -10.45 25.66
C ASN A 19 -6.18 -9.60 24.58
N PHE A 20 -4.88 -9.34 24.71
CA PHE A 20 -4.11 -8.55 23.75
C PHE A 20 -3.88 -9.36 22.45
N ASN A 21 -3.57 -10.65 22.58
CA ASN A 21 -3.45 -11.56 21.43
C ASN A 21 -4.79 -11.75 20.70
N LYS A 22 -5.92 -11.82 21.43
CA LYS A 22 -7.25 -11.87 20.82
C LYS A 22 -7.58 -10.59 20.04
N PHE A 23 -7.24 -9.42 20.58
CA PHE A 23 -7.46 -8.14 19.92
C PHE A 23 -6.65 -8.02 18.63
N TYR A 24 -5.36 -8.38 18.69
CA TYR A 24 -4.46 -8.36 17.54
C TYR A 24 -4.95 -9.31 16.43
N ASN A 25 -5.33 -10.54 16.77
CA ASN A 25 -5.92 -11.48 15.82
C ASN A 25 -7.22 -10.94 15.19
N GLY A 26 -8.05 -10.21 15.95
CA GLY A 26 -9.25 -9.57 15.43
C GLY A 26 -8.95 -8.50 14.37
N ILE A 27 -7.91 -7.69 14.59
CA ILE A 27 -7.43 -6.70 13.61
C ILE A 27 -6.89 -7.39 12.36
N GLU A 28 -6.10 -8.45 12.50
CA GLU A 28 -5.57 -9.21 11.36
C GLU A 28 -6.70 -9.74 10.47
N VAL A 29 -7.76 -10.30 11.07
CA VAL A 29 -8.93 -10.79 10.33
C VAL A 29 -9.65 -9.67 9.59
N LEU A 30 -9.82 -8.51 10.24
CA LEU A 30 -10.43 -7.34 9.58
C LEU A 30 -9.60 -6.85 8.39
N ILE A 31 -8.27 -6.74 8.56
CA ILE A 31 -7.35 -6.33 7.49
C ILE A 31 -7.41 -7.32 6.33
N ALA A 32 -7.33 -8.62 6.62
CA ALA A 32 -7.45 -9.67 5.61
C ALA A 32 -8.78 -9.58 4.85
N GLY A 33 -9.88 -9.32 5.57
CA GLY A 33 -11.20 -9.12 4.99
C GLY A 33 -11.27 -7.91 4.04
N VAL A 34 -10.71 -6.76 4.45
CA VAL A 34 -10.65 -5.55 3.62
C VAL A 34 -9.85 -5.81 2.34
N LEU A 35 -8.70 -6.48 2.45
CA LEU A 35 -7.86 -6.80 1.30
C LEU A 35 -8.51 -7.83 0.37
N PHE A 36 -9.26 -8.77 0.91
CA PHE A 36 -10.04 -9.72 0.12
C PHE A 36 -11.15 -9.01 -0.67
N LEU A 37 -11.88 -8.09 -0.03
CA LEU A 37 -12.86 -7.22 -0.70
C LEU A 37 -12.20 -6.41 -1.82
N GLN A 38 -11.02 -5.83 -1.56
CA GLN A 38 -10.25 -5.12 -2.57
C GLN A 38 -9.92 -6.01 -3.77
N PHE A 39 -9.57 -7.28 -3.55
CA PHE A 39 -9.24 -8.23 -4.59
C PHE A 39 -10.46 -8.53 -5.46
N LEU A 40 -11.60 -8.73 -4.80
CA LEU A 40 -12.87 -8.99 -5.45
C LEU A 40 -13.37 -7.78 -6.26
N LEU A 41 -13.09 -6.56 -5.81
CA LEU A 41 -13.46 -5.31 -6.51
C LEU A 41 -12.54 -4.98 -7.68
N LEU A 42 -11.29 -5.44 -7.68
CA LEU A 42 -10.30 -5.16 -8.73
C LEU A 42 -10.79 -5.44 -10.16
N PRO A 43 -11.38 -6.61 -10.50
CA PRO A 43 -11.87 -6.85 -11.86
C PRO A 43 -12.96 -5.87 -12.27
N PHE A 44 -13.87 -5.50 -11.36
CA PHE A 44 -14.90 -4.50 -11.62
C PHE A 44 -14.28 -3.12 -11.87
N TYR A 45 -13.27 -2.75 -11.07
CA TYR A 45 -12.52 -1.50 -11.25
C TYR A 45 -11.85 -1.44 -12.62
N ILE A 46 -11.20 -2.53 -13.06
CA ILE A 46 -10.58 -2.65 -14.40
C ILE A 46 -11.64 -2.47 -15.50
N ILE A 47 -12.77 -3.17 -15.41
CA ILE A 47 -13.84 -3.09 -16.41
C ILE A 47 -14.41 -1.67 -16.50
N ILE A 48 -14.70 -1.04 -15.37
CA ILE A 48 -15.24 0.33 -15.31
C ILE A 48 -14.24 1.32 -15.89
N PHE A 49 -12.96 1.21 -15.52
CA PHE A 49 -11.90 2.08 -16.05
C PHE A 49 -11.77 1.95 -17.57
N GLN A 50 -11.77 0.72 -18.11
CA GLN A 50 -11.71 0.49 -19.55
C GLN A 50 -12.93 1.06 -20.28
N LYS A 51 -14.13 0.86 -19.73
CA LYS A 51 -15.39 1.36 -20.32
C LYS A 51 -15.45 2.89 -20.34
N ASN A 52 -14.92 3.54 -19.30
CA ASN A 52 -14.94 4.99 -19.17
C ASN A 52 -13.73 5.68 -19.83
N LYS A 53 -12.70 4.93 -20.23
CA LYS A 53 -11.44 5.45 -20.78
C LYS A 53 -11.64 6.56 -21.83
N LYS A 54 -12.47 6.32 -22.85
CA LYS A 54 -12.71 7.29 -23.94
C LYS A 54 -13.36 8.59 -23.47
N ARG A 55 -14.18 8.54 -22.43
CA ARG A 55 -14.82 9.71 -21.83
C ARG A 55 -13.82 10.44 -20.94
N ASP A 56 -13.14 9.68 -20.09
CA ASP A 56 -12.27 10.23 -19.07
C ASP A 56 -11.01 10.84 -19.71
N GLU A 57 -10.53 10.32 -20.86
CA GLU A 57 -9.44 10.89 -21.68
C GLU A 57 -9.62 12.37 -22.05
N LYS A 58 -10.86 12.83 -22.12
CA LYS A 58 -11.19 14.23 -22.42
C LYS A 58 -11.09 15.14 -21.19
N THR A 59 -11.01 14.54 -20.00
CA THR A 59 -10.90 15.29 -18.75
C THR A 59 -9.43 15.64 -18.46
N PRO A 60 -9.16 16.83 -17.91
CA PRO A 60 -7.80 17.20 -17.49
C PRO A 60 -7.24 16.29 -16.39
N LEU A 61 -8.12 15.55 -15.70
CA LEU A 61 -7.78 14.62 -14.63
C LEU A 61 -7.33 13.25 -15.15
N TYR A 62 -7.48 12.97 -16.45
CA TYR A 62 -7.14 11.67 -17.01
C TYR A 62 -5.71 11.21 -16.72
N PRO A 63 -4.66 12.06 -16.85
CA PRO A 63 -3.30 11.63 -16.58
C PRO A 63 -3.11 11.16 -15.13
N LEU A 64 -3.82 11.78 -14.18
CA LEU A 64 -3.84 11.39 -12.77
C LEU A 64 -4.55 10.05 -12.58
N LEU A 65 -5.77 9.94 -13.11
CA LEU A 65 -6.58 8.73 -13.02
C LEU A 65 -5.84 7.53 -13.64
N GLN A 66 -5.22 7.75 -14.79
CA GLN A 66 -4.43 6.77 -15.51
C GLN A 66 -3.21 6.31 -14.68
N TYR A 67 -2.47 7.24 -14.08
CA TYR A 67 -1.35 6.89 -13.22
C TYR A 67 -1.78 6.09 -11.99
N THR A 68 -2.80 6.55 -11.26
CA THR A 68 -3.32 5.84 -10.09
C THR A 68 -3.78 4.44 -10.45
N PHE A 69 -4.47 4.29 -11.59
CA PHE A 69 -4.89 2.99 -12.10
C PHE A 69 -3.70 2.04 -12.35
N TYR A 70 -2.69 2.48 -13.10
CA TYR A 70 -1.52 1.64 -13.39
C TYR A 70 -0.65 1.38 -12.16
N SER A 71 -0.48 2.37 -11.28
CA SER A 71 0.27 2.23 -10.02
C SER A 71 -0.37 1.17 -9.13
N LEU A 72 -1.72 1.20 -8.99
CA LEU A 72 -2.47 0.18 -8.27
C LEU A 72 -2.30 -1.20 -8.89
N LEU A 73 -2.43 -1.36 -10.22
CA LEU A 73 -2.29 -2.67 -10.86
C LEU A 73 -0.88 -3.26 -10.75
N VAL A 74 0.16 -2.44 -10.98
CA VAL A 74 1.56 -2.87 -10.91
C VAL A 74 1.91 -3.36 -9.52
N PHE A 75 1.31 -2.80 -8.47
CA PHE A 75 1.54 -3.25 -7.11
C PHE A 75 0.64 -4.44 -6.72
N TYR A 76 -0.64 -4.37 -7.07
CA TYR A 76 -1.64 -5.29 -6.56
C TYR A 76 -1.62 -6.67 -7.24
N ILE A 77 -1.33 -6.74 -8.54
CA ILE A 77 -1.23 -8.02 -9.27
C ILE A 77 -0.09 -8.90 -8.71
N PRO A 78 1.18 -8.44 -8.67
CA PRO A 78 2.27 -9.26 -8.14
C PRO A 78 2.11 -9.55 -6.65
N PHE A 79 1.54 -8.62 -5.89
CA PHE A 79 1.21 -8.86 -4.49
C PHE A 79 0.23 -10.03 -4.33
N ALA A 80 -0.87 -10.02 -5.09
CA ALA A 80 -1.87 -11.08 -5.05
C ALA A 80 -1.29 -12.43 -5.50
N THR A 81 -0.45 -12.45 -6.53
CA THR A 81 0.19 -13.71 -6.99
C THR A 81 1.13 -14.28 -5.92
N ILE A 82 1.93 -13.43 -5.25
CA ILE A 82 2.78 -13.87 -4.14
C ILE A 82 1.94 -14.46 -3.01
N CYS A 83 0.84 -13.81 -2.63
CA CYS A 83 -0.04 -14.31 -1.57
C CYS A 83 -0.67 -15.67 -1.92
N ILE A 84 -1.12 -15.86 -3.18
CA ILE A 84 -1.68 -17.14 -3.65
C ILE A 84 -0.62 -18.25 -3.66
N ILE A 85 0.61 -17.94 -4.09
CA ILE A 85 1.72 -18.91 -4.11
C ILE A 85 2.08 -19.32 -2.68
N LEU A 86 2.28 -18.35 -1.77
CA LEU A 86 2.59 -18.65 -0.37
C LEU A 86 1.47 -19.42 0.34
N GLY A 87 0.22 -19.03 0.10
CA GLY A 87 -0.95 -19.72 0.65
C GLY A 87 -1.11 -21.15 0.12
N SER A 88 -0.83 -21.38 -1.17
CA SER A 88 -0.90 -22.74 -1.75
C SER A 88 0.22 -23.64 -1.25
N ILE A 89 1.44 -23.12 -1.06
CA ILE A 89 2.54 -23.84 -0.40
C ILE A 89 2.16 -24.21 1.03
N GLN A 90 1.57 -23.29 1.79
CA GLN A 90 1.12 -23.56 3.15
C GLN A 90 0.04 -24.65 3.19
N ALA A 91 -0.96 -24.57 2.31
CA ALA A 91 -2.03 -25.57 2.23
C ALA A 91 -1.49 -26.97 1.82
N TYR A 92 -0.52 -27.02 0.91
CA TYR A 92 0.13 -28.25 0.48
C TYR A 92 0.90 -28.92 1.64
N ILE A 93 1.67 -28.14 2.40
CA ILE A 93 2.42 -28.63 3.57
C ILE A 93 1.47 -29.20 4.63
N LEU A 94 0.34 -28.51 4.88
CA LEU A 94 -0.67 -28.95 5.85
C LEU A 94 -1.35 -30.27 5.44
N CYS A 95 -1.47 -30.52 4.12
CA CYS A 95 -2.09 -31.73 3.58
C CYS A 95 -1.19 -32.98 3.71
N ILE A 96 0.14 -32.83 3.64
CA ILE A 96 1.08 -33.95 3.60
C ILE A 96 1.49 -34.45 4.99
N ASP A 97 1.71 -33.55 5.94
CA ASP A 97 2.13 -33.92 7.29
C ASP A 97 1.34 -33.16 8.36
N PRO A 98 0.17 -33.68 8.76
CA PRO A 98 -0.66 -33.05 9.78
C PRO A 98 -0.05 -33.11 11.19
N THR A 99 1.04 -33.86 11.44
CA THR A 99 1.46 -34.18 12.82
C THR A 99 2.97 -34.12 13.16
N GLY A 100 3.92 -34.03 12.21
CA GLY A 100 5.33 -34.30 12.53
C GLY A 100 6.33 -33.15 12.43
N ILE A 101 6.50 -32.55 11.25
CA ILE A 101 7.68 -31.70 10.93
C ILE A 101 7.32 -30.20 10.83
N THR A 102 6.04 -29.86 11.05
CA THR A 102 5.37 -28.62 10.59
C THR A 102 5.35 -27.45 11.58
N ILE A 103 5.85 -27.62 12.81
CA ILE A 103 5.70 -26.63 13.90
C ILE A 103 6.60 -25.39 13.71
N LEU A 104 7.73 -25.50 13.01
CA LEU A 104 8.67 -24.38 12.81
C LEU A 104 8.43 -23.59 11.50
N THR A 105 7.96 -24.26 10.43
CA THR A 105 7.81 -23.66 9.10
C THR A 105 6.50 -22.87 8.95
N ILE A 106 5.42 -23.31 9.59
CA ILE A 106 4.12 -22.62 9.60
C ILE A 106 4.19 -21.21 10.18
N PRO A 107 4.79 -20.98 11.38
CA PRO A 107 4.86 -19.62 11.94
C PRO A 107 5.76 -18.70 11.11
N TYR A 108 6.78 -19.22 10.41
CA TYR A 108 7.63 -18.42 9.53
C TYR A 108 6.89 -17.98 8.26
N LEU A 109 6.17 -18.89 7.60
CA LEU A 109 5.34 -18.56 6.44
C LEU A 109 4.22 -17.57 6.81
N TRP A 110 3.58 -17.75 7.96
CA TRP A 110 2.59 -16.80 8.48
C TRP A 110 3.20 -15.41 8.68
N LYS A 111 4.38 -15.32 9.30
CA LYS A 111 5.11 -14.05 9.47
C LYS A 111 5.42 -13.38 8.12
N ILE A 112 5.81 -14.14 7.10
CA ILE A 112 6.04 -13.60 5.75
C ILE A 112 4.75 -13.05 5.15
N ILE A 113 3.63 -13.77 5.28
CA ILE A 113 2.32 -13.32 4.78
C ILE A 113 1.91 -12.02 5.48
N VAL A 114 1.96 -11.98 6.82
CA VAL A 114 1.63 -10.78 7.61
C VAL A 114 2.55 -9.60 7.25
N PHE A 115 3.85 -9.83 7.11
CA PHE A 115 4.79 -8.79 6.69
C PHE A 115 4.47 -8.26 5.30
N THR A 116 4.15 -9.15 4.35
CA THR A 116 3.76 -8.78 2.99
C THR A 116 2.46 -7.95 3.00
N LEU A 117 1.46 -8.36 3.80
CA LEU A 117 0.21 -7.61 4.00
C LEU A 117 0.47 -6.21 4.56
N GLN A 118 1.36 -6.08 5.55
CA GLN A 118 1.72 -4.79 6.13
C GLN A 118 2.37 -3.85 5.11
N LEU A 119 3.28 -4.36 4.28
CA LEU A 119 3.87 -3.58 3.19
C LEU A 119 2.81 -3.10 2.19
N SER A 120 1.76 -3.90 1.94
CA SER A 120 0.69 -3.51 1.04
C SER A 120 -0.13 -2.32 1.55
N LEU A 121 -0.41 -2.29 2.86
CA LEU A 121 -1.12 -1.19 3.49
C LEU A 121 -0.30 0.10 3.48
N LEU A 122 1.01 0.00 3.77
CA LEU A 122 1.92 1.14 3.68
C LEU A 122 1.93 1.71 2.26
N PHE A 123 2.00 0.87 1.24
CA PHE A 123 1.96 1.33 -0.14
C PHE A 123 0.64 2.05 -0.47
N ILE A 124 -0.51 1.49 -0.09
CA ILE A 124 -1.81 2.13 -0.32
C ILE A 124 -1.87 3.49 0.37
N HIS A 125 -1.40 3.58 1.62
CA HIS A 125 -1.33 4.83 2.37
C HIS A 125 -0.50 5.90 1.65
N GLU A 126 0.67 5.53 1.14
CA GLU A 126 1.51 6.47 0.39
C GLU A 126 0.85 6.89 -0.94
N GLN A 127 0.19 5.97 -1.64
CA GLN A 127 -0.56 6.33 -2.84
C GLN A 127 -1.71 7.29 -2.55
N ILE A 128 -2.36 7.18 -1.39
CA ILE A 128 -3.41 8.13 -0.96
C ILE A 128 -2.81 9.53 -0.78
N LYS A 129 -1.66 9.68 -0.12
CA LYS A 129 -1.00 10.99 0.05
C LYS A 129 -0.64 11.60 -1.31
N VAL A 130 -0.03 10.81 -2.18
CA VAL A 130 0.36 11.22 -3.55
C VAL A 130 -0.87 11.66 -4.34
N PHE A 131 -1.99 10.92 -4.23
CA PHE A 131 -3.24 11.25 -4.91
C PHE A 131 -3.82 12.59 -4.43
N HIS A 132 -3.86 12.84 -3.11
CA HIS A 132 -4.35 14.12 -2.57
C HIS A 132 -3.48 15.29 -3.01
N LEU A 133 -2.15 15.13 -2.98
CA LEU A 133 -1.22 16.16 -3.43
C LEU A 133 -1.37 16.46 -4.92
N LEU A 134 -1.52 15.43 -5.75
CA LEU A 134 -1.76 15.60 -7.18
C LEU A 134 -3.12 16.25 -7.46
N LEU A 135 -4.17 15.90 -6.72
CA LEU A 135 -5.48 16.54 -6.84
C LEU A 135 -5.40 18.02 -6.49
N PHE A 136 -4.65 18.37 -5.44
CA PHE A 136 -4.36 19.76 -5.10
C PHE A 136 -3.63 20.49 -6.22
N PHE A 137 -2.59 19.91 -6.82
CA PHE A 137 -1.89 20.53 -7.95
C PHE A 137 -2.81 20.76 -9.16
N VAL A 138 -3.68 19.80 -9.49
CA VAL A 138 -4.65 19.98 -10.59
C VAL A 138 -5.66 21.08 -10.26
N ALA A 139 -6.12 21.18 -9.02
CA ALA A 139 -7.00 22.26 -8.58
C ALA A 139 -6.31 23.63 -8.69
N ALA A 140 -5.06 23.73 -8.21
CA ALA A 140 -4.25 24.94 -8.30
C ALA A 140 -3.99 25.35 -9.76
N GLN A 141 -3.70 24.39 -10.65
CA GLN A 141 -3.55 24.64 -12.08
C GLN A 141 -4.82 25.23 -12.70
N ARG A 142 -6.00 24.71 -12.35
CA ARG A 142 -7.28 25.25 -12.84
C ARG A 142 -7.58 26.64 -12.28
N PHE A 143 -7.31 26.86 -11.00
CA PHE A 143 -7.43 28.18 -10.38
C PHE A 143 -6.54 29.20 -11.11
N SER A 144 -5.28 28.85 -11.35
CA SER A 144 -4.33 29.74 -12.05
C SER A 144 -4.81 30.08 -13.46
N ILE A 145 -5.27 29.11 -14.26
CA ILE A 145 -5.79 29.39 -15.62
C ILE A 145 -7.01 30.31 -15.56
N TYR A 146 -7.91 30.09 -14.60
CA TYR A 146 -9.15 30.87 -14.49
C TYR A 146 -8.90 32.34 -14.13
N PHE A 147 -8.00 32.61 -13.18
CA PHE A 147 -7.69 33.98 -12.73
C PHE A 147 -6.60 34.66 -13.58
N PHE A 148 -5.70 33.88 -14.16
CA PHE A 148 -4.54 34.37 -14.92
C PHE A 148 -4.40 33.58 -16.24
N PRO A 149 -5.07 34.01 -17.32
CA PRO A 149 -5.04 33.31 -18.61
C PRO A 149 -3.61 33.11 -19.16
N GLU A 150 -2.69 34.02 -18.84
CA GLU A 150 -1.27 33.92 -19.21
C GLU A 150 -0.59 32.65 -18.66
N THR A 151 -1.13 32.05 -17.59
CA THR A 151 -0.62 30.82 -16.99
C THR A 151 -0.94 29.56 -17.79
N GLU A 152 -1.80 29.64 -18.81
CA GLU A 152 -2.16 28.51 -19.68
C GLU A 152 -0.93 27.90 -20.37
N ARG A 153 0.04 28.73 -20.78
CA ARG A 153 1.29 28.26 -21.39
C ARG A 153 2.12 27.41 -20.43
N TYR A 154 2.23 27.82 -19.16
CA TYR A 154 2.95 27.08 -18.13
C TYR A 154 2.22 25.79 -17.74
N SER A 155 0.89 25.85 -17.65
CA SER A 155 0.03 24.69 -17.43
C SER A 155 0.19 23.62 -18.54
N ASN A 156 0.27 24.03 -19.80
CA ASN A 156 0.52 23.09 -20.91
C ASN A 156 1.88 22.41 -20.84
N ILE A 157 2.91 23.10 -20.36
CA ILE A 157 4.24 22.51 -20.10
C ILE A 157 4.16 21.50 -18.94
N ALA A 158 3.47 21.85 -17.85
CA ALA A 158 3.26 20.95 -16.72
C ALA A 158 2.51 19.67 -17.15
N ASN A 159 1.47 19.79 -17.98
CA ASN A 159 0.75 18.66 -18.55
C ASN A 159 1.65 17.76 -19.41
N LYS A 160 2.54 18.35 -20.23
CA LYS A 160 3.51 17.59 -21.04
C LYS A 160 4.46 16.75 -20.18
N HIS A 161 4.83 17.26 -19.00
CA HIS A 161 5.74 16.59 -18.07
C HIS A 161 5.03 15.89 -16.90
N PHE A 162 3.71 15.77 -16.93
CA PHE A 162 2.90 15.29 -15.81
C PHE A 162 3.34 13.92 -15.28
N LYS A 163 3.65 12.98 -16.19
CA LYS A 163 4.22 11.66 -15.81
C LYS A 163 5.52 11.79 -15.02
N ARG A 164 6.43 12.67 -15.44
CA ARG A 164 7.71 12.89 -14.75
C ARG A 164 7.49 13.53 -13.37
N ILE A 165 6.55 14.47 -13.28
CA ILE A 165 6.17 15.12 -12.02
C ILE A 165 5.61 14.09 -11.04
N MET A 166 4.77 13.17 -11.49
CA MET A 166 4.23 12.10 -10.64
C MET A 166 5.32 11.18 -10.08
N TYR A 167 6.25 10.70 -10.93
CA TYR A 167 7.37 9.88 -10.44
C TYR A 167 8.25 10.65 -9.46
N PHE A 168 8.48 11.94 -9.71
CA PHE A 168 9.27 12.79 -8.82
C PHE A 168 8.59 12.99 -7.46
N ILE A 169 7.28 13.29 -7.44
CA ILE A 169 6.49 13.41 -6.21
C ILE A 169 6.49 12.09 -5.43
N ASN A 170 6.29 10.96 -6.12
CA ASN A 170 6.30 9.65 -5.47
C ASN A 170 7.68 9.35 -4.83
N GLY A 171 8.77 9.72 -5.51
CA GLY A 171 10.12 9.64 -4.94
C GLY A 171 10.33 10.54 -3.72
N LEU A 172 9.81 11.77 -3.76
CA LEU A 172 9.89 12.71 -2.63
C LEU A 172 9.14 12.21 -1.39
N VAL A 173 7.94 11.66 -1.57
CA VAL A 173 7.14 11.10 -0.45
C VAL A 173 7.88 9.93 0.19
N VAL A 174 8.42 9.00 -0.61
CA VAL A 174 9.21 7.88 -0.09
C VAL A 174 10.47 8.37 0.64
N LEU A 175 11.18 9.36 0.08
CA LEU A 175 12.35 9.95 0.73
C LEU A 175 12.01 10.64 2.05
N GLN A 176 10.86 11.31 2.13
CA GLN A 176 10.36 11.91 3.35
C GLN A 176 10.15 10.85 4.44
N ASP A 177 9.48 9.74 4.11
CA ASP A 177 9.21 8.68 5.09
C ASP A 177 10.50 7.98 5.54
N VAL A 178 11.42 7.71 4.61
CA VAL A 178 12.76 7.17 4.94
C VAL A 178 13.52 8.12 5.85
N PHE A 179 13.49 9.43 5.57
CA PHE A 179 14.14 10.44 6.40
C PHE A 179 13.51 10.52 7.80
N GLN A 180 12.18 10.42 7.91
CA GLN A 180 11.49 10.38 9.20
C GLN A 180 11.87 9.13 10.02
N LEU A 181 11.97 7.98 9.35
CA LEU A 181 12.35 6.71 9.98
C LEU A 181 13.81 6.73 10.49
N ILE A 182 14.72 7.36 9.76
CA ILE A 182 16.12 7.54 10.17
C ILE A 182 16.25 8.58 11.29
N LYS A 183 15.51 9.70 11.21
CA LYS A 183 15.62 10.83 12.14
C LYS A 183 14.98 10.53 13.51
N TYR A 184 13.93 9.71 13.55
CA TYR A 184 13.21 9.36 14.77
C TYR A 184 13.12 7.84 14.97
N PRO A 185 14.24 7.16 15.25
CA PRO A 185 14.28 5.70 15.37
C PRO A 185 13.50 5.13 16.58
N GLY A 186 12.82 5.98 17.36
CA GLY A 186 12.07 5.59 18.56
C GLY A 186 10.69 6.24 18.72
N VAL A 187 10.18 6.98 17.72
CA VAL A 187 8.83 7.58 17.78
C VAL A 187 7.92 6.86 16.78
N SER A 188 7.74 5.55 16.96
CA SER A 188 6.69 4.76 16.29
C SER A 188 5.34 4.89 16.99
N LYS A 189 5.07 6.00 17.68
CA LYS A 189 3.71 6.36 18.07
C LYS A 189 3.04 7.04 16.89
N PHE A 190 2.53 6.23 15.97
CA PHE A 190 1.50 6.64 15.03
C PHE A 190 0.36 7.26 15.85
N SER A 191 0.23 8.59 15.83
CA SER A 191 -1.02 9.22 16.17
C SER A 191 -1.96 9.01 14.99
N PHE A 192 -3.09 8.38 15.31
CA PHE A 192 -4.28 8.11 14.52
C PHE A 192 -4.61 9.13 13.42
#